data_AF-A0A934THW6-F1
#
_entry.id   AF-A0A934THW6-F1
#
_cell.length_a   1.000
_cell.length_b   1.000
_cell.length_c   1.000
_cell.angle_alpha   90.00
_cell.angle_beta   90.00
_cell.angle_gamma   90.00
#
_symmetry.space_group_name_H-M   'P 1'
#
loop_
_entity.id
_entity.type
_entity.pdbx_description
1 polymer ?
#
loop_
_entity_poly.entity_id
_entity_poly.type
_entity_poly.pdbx_seq_one_letter_code
_entity_poly.pdbx_strand_id
1 'polypeptide(L)' 'MKKLTWVLMIVACLLSTSLSSQLSFGYSEKITDSWKFILNDEKEAQSISFNDSKWKVLDLPHDWSV' A
#
# COMPACT_ATOMS: atom_id res chain seq x y z
N MET A 1 8.59 -25.31 -46.08
CA MET A 1 7.88 -24.18 -45.45
C MET A 1 7.11 -24.57 -44.19
N LYS A 2 6.24 -25.59 -44.23
CA LYS A 2 5.43 -26.05 -43.06
C LYS A 2 6.25 -26.43 -41.81
N LYS A 3 7.39 -27.11 -41.98
CA LYS A 3 8.30 -27.47 -40.87
C LYS A 3 8.93 -26.25 -40.21
N LEU A 4 9.30 -25.24 -41.02
CA LEU A 4 9.87 -23.98 -40.53
C LEU A 4 8.85 -23.17 -39.74
N THR A 5 7.59 -23.12 -40.19
CA THR A 5 6.51 -22.45 -39.46
C THR A 5 6.23 -23.10 -38.10
N TRP A 6 6.37 -24.42 -37.97
CA TRP A 6 6.17 -25.12 -36.69
C TRP A 6 7.31 -24.84 -35.70
N VAL A 7 8.55 -24.82 -36.20
CA VAL A 7 9.72 -24.43 -35.40
C VAL A 7 9.56 -22.98 -34.90
N LEU A 8 9.09 -22.07 -35.76
CA LEU A 8 8.81 -20.68 -35.40
C LEU A 8 7.72 -20.55 -34.32
N MET A 9 6.64 -21.33 -34.38
CA MET A 9 5.59 -21.34 -33.33
C MET A 9 6.11 -21.83 -31.98
N ILE A 10 6.92 -22.90 -31.97
CA ILE A 10 7.47 -23.46 -30.72
C ILE A 10 8.42 -22.45 -30.07
N VAL A 11 9.28 -21.81 -30.85
CA VAL A 11 10.19 -20.77 -30.36
C VAL A 11 9.40 -19.58 -29.80
N ALA A 12 8.34 -19.15 -30.46
CA ALA A 12 7.48 -18.06 -29.96
C ALA A 12 6.77 -18.40 -28.63
N CYS A 13 6.30 -19.63 -28.45
CA CYS A 13 5.74 -20.08 -27.17
C CYS A 13 6.79 -20.12 -26.05
N LEU A 14 8.01 -20.56 -26.35
CA LEU A 14 9.10 -20.62 -25.36
C LEU A 14 9.61 -19.22 -24.95
N LEU A 15 9.45 -18.22 -25.83
CA LEU A 15 9.78 -16.81 -25.56
C LEU A 15 8.67 -16.03 -24.85
N SER A 16 7.52 -16.67 -24.59
CA SER A 16 6.39 -16.01 -23.90
C SER A 16 6.65 -15.96 -22.39
N THR A 17 7.46 -15.01 -21.95
CA THR A 17 7.65 -14.72 -20.52
C THR A 17 6.39 -14.05 -19.95
N SER A 18 6.01 -14.44 -18.73
CA SER A 18 4.86 -13.89 -18.01
C SER A 18 4.92 -12.37 -17.88
N LEU A 19 3.92 -11.68 -18.43
CA LEU A 19 3.73 -10.24 -18.25
C LEU A 19 3.29 -10.00 -16.79
N SER A 20 4.20 -9.56 -15.93
CA SER A 20 3.85 -9.15 -14.57
C SER A 20 3.46 -7.68 -14.57
N SER A 21 2.21 -7.38 -14.27
CA SER A 21 1.79 -6.01 -13.97
C SER A 21 2.07 -5.73 -12.50
N GLN A 22 3.04 -4.85 -12.22
CA GLN A 22 3.20 -4.28 -10.90
C GLN A 22 2.26 -3.07 -10.79
N LEU A 23 1.42 -3.03 -9.76
CA LEU A 23 0.69 -1.81 -9.41
C LEU A 23 1.73 -0.71 -9.13
N SER A 24 1.68 0.34 -9.95
CA SER A 24 2.78 1.29 -10.15
C SER A 24 3.06 2.23 -8.96
N PHE A 25 2.39 2.08 -7.82
CA PHE A 25 2.56 3.04 -6.72
C PHE A 25 2.62 2.36 -5.35
N GLY A 26 3.79 2.50 -4.72
CA GLY A 26 4.04 2.20 -3.32
C GLY A 26 4.25 0.73 -2.97
N TYR A 27 4.85 0.50 -1.81
CA TYR A 27 4.84 -0.78 -1.12
C TYR A 27 3.70 -0.76 -0.10
N SER A 28 3.04 -1.91 0.11
CA SER A 28 2.10 -2.03 1.21
C SER A 28 2.88 -1.97 2.53
N GLU A 29 2.51 -1.03 3.39
CA GLU A 29 3.11 -0.86 4.71
C GLU A 29 2.02 -0.87 5.79
N LYS A 30 2.41 -1.28 7.00
CA LYS A 30 1.53 -1.28 8.16
C LYS A 30 1.40 0.15 8.68
N ILE A 31 0.19 0.70 8.59
CA ILE A 31 -0.12 2.08 9.02
C ILE A 31 -0.93 2.15 10.31
N THR A 32 -1.02 1.05 11.06
CA THR A 32 -1.88 0.99 12.25
C THR A 32 -1.17 1.44 13.52
N ASP A 33 0.14 1.58 13.51
CA ASP A 33 0.90 1.71 14.75
C ASP A 33 1.19 3.17 15.10
N SER A 34 1.33 3.47 16.40
CA SER A 34 1.81 4.77 16.91
C SER A 34 0.97 6.01 16.53
N TRP A 35 -0.35 5.84 16.43
CA TRP A 35 -1.27 6.95 16.28
C TRP A 35 -1.37 7.76 17.57
N LYS A 36 -1.53 9.07 17.44
CA LYS A 36 -1.89 9.96 18.55
C LYS A 36 -3.38 10.22 18.54
N PHE A 37 -4.01 10.13 19.70
CA PHE A 37 -5.46 10.26 19.88
C PHE A 37 -5.83 11.14 21.08
N ILE A 38 -6.84 11.98 20.89
CA ILE A 38 -7.54 12.70 21.96
C ILE A 38 -9.05 12.65 21.68
N LEU A 39 -9.85 12.48 22.73
CA LEU A 39 -11.30 12.63 22.65
C LEU A 39 -11.68 14.08 22.98
N ASN A 40 -11.39 15.00 22.06
CA ASN A 40 -11.71 16.43 22.20
C ASN A 40 -11.91 17.08 20.81
N ASP A 41 -12.60 18.22 20.76
CA ASP A 41 -12.74 19.05 19.55
C ASP A 41 -11.63 20.12 19.50
N GLU A 42 -10.51 19.79 18.85
CA GLU A 42 -9.36 20.68 18.69
C GLU A 42 -9.31 21.27 17.27
N LYS A 43 -9.84 22.48 17.09
CA LYS A 43 -10.00 23.13 15.77
C LYS A 43 -8.71 23.29 14.96
N GLU A 44 -7.58 23.44 15.64
CA GLU A 44 -6.27 23.67 15.02
C GLU A 44 -5.45 22.38 14.85
N ALA A 45 -5.97 21.21 15.25
CA ALA A 45 -5.23 19.94 15.24
C ALA A 45 -4.87 19.43 13.83
N GLN A 46 -5.47 19.99 12.78
CA GLN A 46 -5.08 19.73 11.38
C GLN A 46 -3.76 20.42 10.98
N SER A 47 -3.29 21.39 11.76
CA SER A 47 -2.06 22.14 11.45
C SER A 47 -0.82 21.28 11.66
N ILE A 48 0.14 21.37 10.74
CA ILE A 48 1.45 20.70 10.83
C ILE A 48 2.23 21.17 12.08
N SER A 49 2.00 22.40 12.53
CA SER A 49 2.67 22.99 13.70
C SER A 49 1.94 22.72 15.02
N PHE A 50 0.84 21.97 15.02
CA PHE A 50 0.08 21.69 16.23
C PHE A 50 0.87 20.83 17.22
N ASN A 51 0.79 21.17 18.52
CA ASN A 51 1.46 20.41 19.57
C ASN A 51 0.53 19.34 20.15
N ASP A 52 0.68 18.12 19.66
CA ASP A 52 -0.05 16.92 20.06
C ASP A 52 0.67 16.09 21.15
N SER A 53 1.70 16.63 21.80
CA SER A 53 2.55 15.88 22.76
C SER A 53 1.80 15.29 23.97
N LYS A 54 0.61 15.81 24.26
CA LYS A 54 -0.25 15.34 25.36
C LYS A 54 -1.25 14.26 24.93
N TRP A 55 -1.33 13.95 23.63
CA TRP A 55 -2.27 12.97 23.11
C TRP A 55 -1.83 11.56 23.47
N LYS A 56 -2.80 10.66 23.62
CA LYS A 56 -2.54 9.25 23.90
C LYS A 56 -1.94 8.59 22.65
N VAL A 57 -0.83 7.87 22.80
CA VAL A 57 -0.28 7.02 21.74
C VAL A 57 -0.98 5.66 21.77
N LEU A 58 -1.47 5.18 20.63
CA LEU A 58 -2.18 3.92 20.48
C LEU A 58 -2.05 3.33 19.08
N ASP A 59 -2.44 2.06 18.92
CA ASP A 59 -2.50 1.37 17.63
C ASP A 59 -3.96 1.16 17.18
N LEU A 60 -4.17 1.08 15.87
CA LEU A 60 -5.46 0.79 15.23
C LEU A 60 -5.68 -0.73 15.04
N PRO A 61 -6.93 -1.21 15.03
CA PRO A 61 -8.16 -0.47 15.30
C PRO A 61 -8.34 -0.14 16.80
N HIS A 62 -8.86 1.05 17.09
CA HIS A 62 -9.21 1.47 18.45
C HIS A 62 -10.67 1.94 18.51
N ASP A 63 -11.41 1.43 19.48
CA ASP A 63 -12.74 1.94 19.84
C ASP A 63 -12.59 3.00 20.93
N TRP A 64 -13.14 4.18 20.69
CA TRP A 64 -13.06 5.33 21.59
C TRP A 64 -14.14 5.31 22.68
N SER A 65 -15.15 4.46 22.53
CA SER A 65 -16.34 4.41 23.39
C SER A 65 -16.29 3.36 24.52
N VAL A 66 -15.30 2.47 24.47
CA VAL A 66 -15.12 1.32 25.38
C VAL A 66 -13.86 1.50 26.23
#